data_AF-A0A9P7JE22-F1
#
_entry.id   AF-A0A9P7JE22-F1
#
_cell.length_a   1.000
_cell.length_b   1.000
_cell.length_c   1.000
_cell.angle_alpha   90.00
_cell.angle_beta   90.00
_cell.angle_gamma   90.00
#
_symmetry.space_group_name_H-M   'P 1'
#
loop_
_entity.id
_entity.type
_entity.pdbx_description
1 polymer ?
#
loop_
_entity_poly.entity_id
_entity_poly.type
_entity_poly.pdbx_seq_one_letter_code
_entity_poly.pdbx_strand_id
1 'polypeptide(L)'
;RFRQVPTFGNGIIRKSANNTSEMKRLAAWDFEDILQCAIPVFKGLFPADHDLVVQSLLYRFAQWHALVKLRMHSGSMVTFLEDTFKNLSWMLQKFQCDTCATFNTMELPKEKTARQRRFAQQSGTNVTSADSSRPRAKKFNLNTYKFHVMADYARSIRFFGTTDSFTTQMVCMHCISTIYAS
;
A
#
# COMPACT_ATOMS: atom_id res chain seq x y z
N ARG A 1 0.47 -16.93 1.55
CA ARG A 1 -0.86 -16.72 0.93
C ARG A 1 -0.75 -16.21 -0.51
N PHE A 2 -0.08 -15.10 -0.83
CA PHE A 2 0.10 -14.67 -2.25
C PHE A 2 0.69 -15.73 -3.20
N ARG A 3 1.65 -16.54 -2.74
CA ARG A 3 2.22 -17.67 -3.52
C ARG A 3 1.21 -18.76 -3.92
N GLN A 4 0.07 -18.82 -3.24
CA GLN A 4 -0.98 -19.81 -3.47
C GLN A 4 -2.03 -19.31 -4.49
N VAL A 5 -1.96 -18.05 -4.92
CA VAL A 5 -2.86 -17.52 -5.94
C VAL A 5 -2.47 -18.12 -7.30
N PRO A 6 -3.38 -18.83 -7.99
CA PRO A 6 -3.10 -19.40 -9.30
C PRO A 6 -2.98 -18.28 -10.35
N THR A 7 -2.28 -18.57 -11.44
CA THR A 7 -2.22 -17.67 -12.60
C THR A 7 -3.60 -17.56 -13.26
N PHE A 8 -3.97 -16.37 -13.73
CA PHE A 8 -5.26 -16.13 -14.37
C PHE A 8 -5.11 -15.32 -15.67
N GLY A 9 -6.04 -15.52 -16.61
CA GLY A 9 -6.16 -14.70 -17.83
C GLY A 9 -4.93 -14.72 -18.74
N ASN A 10 -4.46 -15.90 -19.18
CA ASN A 10 -3.31 -16.06 -20.08
C ASN A 10 -2.06 -15.23 -19.71
N GLY A 11 -1.75 -15.14 -18.42
CA GLY A 11 -0.57 -14.41 -17.92
C GLY A 11 -0.82 -12.95 -17.53
N ILE A 12 -2.10 -12.52 -17.43
CA ILE A 12 -2.50 -11.24 -16.81
C ILE A 12 -2.14 -11.25 -15.33
N ILE A 13 -2.62 -12.23 -14.56
CA ILE A 13 -2.20 -12.40 -13.15
C ILE A 13 -1.12 -13.47 -13.09
N ARG A 14 0.07 -13.09 -12.64
CA ARG A 14 1.23 -13.97 -12.58
C ARG A 14 1.45 -14.55 -11.19
N LYS A 15 2.19 -15.65 -11.13
CA LYS A 15 2.56 -16.28 -9.86
C LYS A 15 3.51 -15.34 -9.09
N SER A 16 3.09 -14.95 -7.89
CA SER A 16 3.97 -14.27 -6.94
C SER A 16 5.08 -15.22 -6.48
N ALA A 17 6.25 -15.18 -7.11
CA ALA A 17 7.36 -16.10 -6.79
C ALA A 17 8.08 -15.70 -5.49
N ASN A 18 8.25 -14.40 -5.26
CA ASN A 18 8.98 -13.86 -4.11
C ASN A 18 8.05 -13.62 -2.92
N ASN A 19 8.66 -13.33 -1.76
CA ASN A 19 7.93 -12.90 -0.58
C ASN A 19 7.33 -11.50 -0.84
N THR A 20 6.01 -11.44 -1.01
CA THR A 20 5.30 -10.20 -1.32
C THR A 20 5.51 -9.11 -0.26
N SER A 21 5.64 -9.49 1.02
CA SER A 21 5.85 -8.52 2.10
C SER A 21 7.25 -7.88 2.09
N GLU A 22 8.23 -8.50 1.44
CA GLU A 22 9.56 -7.89 1.27
C GLU A 22 9.58 -6.82 0.17
N MET A 23 8.60 -6.86 -0.74
CA MET A 23 8.46 -5.94 -1.87
C MET A 23 9.78 -5.72 -2.62
N LYS A 24 10.50 -6.82 -2.90
CA LYS A 24 11.82 -6.82 -3.51
C LYS A 24 11.72 -7.16 -5.00
N ARG A 25 12.38 -6.36 -5.84
CA ARG A 25 12.44 -6.54 -7.31
C ARG A 25 11.04 -6.58 -7.96
N LEU A 26 10.14 -5.71 -7.52
CA LEU A 26 8.81 -5.58 -8.11
C LEU A 26 8.84 -4.60 -9.28
N ALA A 27 8.33 -5.03 -10.43
CA ALA A 27 7.99 -4.17 -11.55
C ALA A 27 6.64 -3.46 -11.30
N ALA A 28 6.33 -2.43 -12.09
CA ALA A 28 5.07 -1.69 -11.96
C ALA A 28 3.83 -2.61 -12.00
N TRP A 29 3.83 -3.60 -12.88
CA TRP A 29 2.77 -4.58 -13.07
C TRP A 29 2.57 -5.50 -11.86
N ASP A 30 3.64 -5.87 -11.14
CA ASP A 30 3.51 -6.73 -9.96
C ASP A 30 2.65 -6.06 -8.89
N PHE A 31 2.70 -4.74 -8.77
CA PHE A 31 1.87 -4.02 -7.81
C PHE A 31 0.39 -4.08 -8.11
N GLU A 32 0.03 -4.06 -9.39
CA GLU A 32 -1.35 -4.19 -9.83
C GLU A 32 -1.87 -5.60 -9.55
N ASP A 33 -1.09 -6.63 -9.90
CA ASP A 33 -1.42 -8.03 -9.60
C ASP A 33 -1.62 -8.24 -8.09
N ILE A 34 -0.74 -7.68 -7.26
CA ILE A 34 -0.87 -7.81 -5.80
C ILE A 34 -2.13 -7.10 -5.31
N LEU A 35 -2.46 -5.90 -5.80
CA LEU A 35 -3.68 -5.19 -5.39
C LEU A 35 -4.94 -5.96 -5.79
N GLN A 36 -4.99 -6.48 -7.02
CA GLN A 36 -6.10 -7.30 -7.52
C GLN A 36 -6.29 -8.59 -6.70
N CYS A 37 -5.19 -9.19 -6.25
CA CYS A 37 -5.22 -10.42 -5.47
C CYS A 37 -5.31 -10.20 -3.95
N ALA A 38 -5.25 -8.96 -3.46
CA ALA A 38 -5.13 -8.68 -2.03
C ALA A 38 -6.38 -9.11 -1.25
N ILE A 39 -7.58 -8.79 -1.74
CA ILE A 39 -8.85 -9.08 -1.05
C ILE A 39 -8.93 -10.56 -0.61
N PRO A 40 -8.86 -11.57 -1.51
CA PRO A 40 -8.93 -12.97 -1.11
C PRO A 40 -7.71 -13.42 -0.28
N VAL A 41 -6.54 -12.79 -0.45
CA VAL A 41 -5.34 -13.12 0.31
C VAL A 41 -5.42 -12.64 1.77
N PHE A 42 -6.06 -11.51 2.02
CA PHE A 42 -6.23 -10.95 3.36
C PHE A 42 -7.50 -11.43 4.07
N LYS A 43 -8.42 -12.10 3.36
CA LYS A 43 -9.69 -12.54 3.94
C LYS A 43 -9.47 -13.52 5.09
N GLY A 44 -10.10 -13.28 6.23
CA GLY A 44 -9.96 -14.07 7.45
C GLY A 44 -8.54 -14.09 8.01
N LEU A 45 -7.71 -13.10 7.68
CA LEU A 45 -6.37 -12.97 8.27
C LEU A 45 -6.44 -12.31 9.66
N PHE A 46 -7.41 -11.42 9.85
CA PHE A 46 -7.58 -10.64 11.08
C PHE A 46 -8.78 -11.15 11.89
N PRO A 47 -8.87 -10.81 13.18
CA PRO A 47 -10.11 -10.96 13.96
C PRO A 47 -11.28 -10.27 13.27
N ALA A 48 -12.50 -10.78 13.48
CA ALA A 48 -13.69 -10.36 12.73
C ALA A 48 -13.90 -8.84 12.67
N ASP A 49 -13.67 -8.14 13.79
CA ASP A 49 -13.84 -6.69 13.91
C ASP A 49 -12.90 -5.89 12.98
N HIS A 50 -11.70 -6.43 12.74
CA HIS A 50 -10.68 -5.79 11.90
C HIS A 50 -10.64 -6.34 10.47
N ASP A 51 -11.04 -7.60 10.24
CA ASP A 51 -11.04 -8.22 8.92
C ASP A 51 -11.97 -7.45 7.97
N LEU A 52 -13.17 -7.09 8.43
CA LEU A 52 -14.10 -6.28 7.65
C LEU A 52 -13.53 -4.90 7.29
N VAL A 53 -12.82 -4.25 8.22
CA VAL A 53 -12.17 -2.96 7.97
C VAL A 53 -11.09 -3.09 6.91
N VAL A 54 -10.22 -4.11 7.03
CA VAL A 54 -9.14 -4.37 6.07
C VAL A 54 -9.69 -4.74 4.70
N GLN A 55 -10.69 -5.62 4.63
CA GLN A 55 -11.34 -6.02 3.37
C GLN A 55 -11.99 -4.83 2.67
N SER A 56 -12.72 -4.00 3.42
CA SER A 56 -13.35 -2.80 2.87
C SER A 56 -12.31 -1.80 2.38
N LEU A 57 -11.21 -1.63 3.13
CA LEU A 57 -10.12 -0.73 2.74
C LEU A 57 -9.45 -1.20 1.44
N LEU A 58 -9.14 -2.49 1.32
CA LEU A 58 -8.59 -3.11 0.12
C LEU A 58 -9.50 -2.92 -1.09
N TYR A 59 -10.81 -3.14 -0.92
CA TYR A 59 -11.80 -2.89 -1.96
C TYR A 59 -11.79 -1.43 -2.40
N ARG A 60 -11.78 -0.47 -1.46
CA ARG A 60 -11.80 0.95 -1.80
C ARG A 60 -10.51 1.40 -2.50
N PHE A 61 -9.36 0.84 -2.12
CA PHE A 61 -8.11 1.04 -2.86
C PHE A 61 -8.19 0.49 -4.29
N ALA A 62 -8.71 -0.72 -4.49
CA ALA A 62 -8.88 -1.31 -5.82
C ALA A 62 -9.82 -0.47 -6.69
N GLN A 63 -10.93 0.01 -6.12
CA GLN A 63 -11.87 0.90 -6.80
C GLN A 63 -11.24 2.24 -7.18
N TRP A 64 -10.56 2.90 -6.24
CA TRP A 64 -9.85 4.16 -6.52
C TRP A 64 -8.82 3.97 -7.62
N HIS A 65 -8.03 2.90 -7.56
CA HIS A 65 -7.01 2.60 -8.57
C HIS A 65 -7.62 2.35 -9.94
N ALA A 66 -8.72 1.58 -10.01
CA ALA A 66 -9.44 1.34 -11.26
C ALA A 66 -9.95 2.63 -11.88
N LEU A 67 -10.48 3.56 -11.07
CA LEU A 67 -10.96 4.86 -11.53
C LEU A 67 -9.84 5.73 -12.07
N VAL A 68 -8.71 5.84 -11.36
CA VAL A 68 -7.55 6.64 -11.81
C VAL A 68 -6.96 6.10 -13.11
N LYS A 69 -7.03 4.78 -13.33
CA LYS A 69 -6.45 4.12 -14.50
C LYS A 69 -7.35 4.17 -15.74
N LEU A 70 -8.54 4.76 -15.65
CA LEU A 70 -9.42 4.87 -16.82
C LEU A 70 -8.72 5.67 -17.94
N ARG A 71 -8.79 5.14 -19.17
CA ARG A 71 -8.21 5.79 -20.36
C ARG A 71 -9.05 6.95 -20.88
N MET A 72 -10.23 7.15 -20.32
CA MET A 72 -11.13 8.25 -20.66
C MET A 72 -11.90 8.64 -19.41
N HIS A 73 -11.91 9.92 -19.09
CA HIS A 73 -12.64 10.46 -17.95
C HIS A 73 -13.72 11.43 -18.44
N SER A 74 -14.95 11.22 -17.98
CA SER A 74 -16.01 12.23 -18.03
C SER A 74 -16.00 13.06 -16.73
N GLY A 75 -16.59 14.26 -16.74
CA GLY A 75 -16.68 15.10 -15.54
C GLY A 75 -17.30 14.36 -14.34
N SER A 76 -18.32 13.54 -14.58
CA SER A 76 -18.96 12.68 -13.57
C SER A 76 -18.00 11.63 -12.99
N MET A 77 -17.14 11.03 -13.81
CA MET A 77 -16.14 10.05 -13.34
C MET A 77 -15.08 10.70 -12.45
N VAL A 78 -14.68 11.94 -12.76
CA VAL A 78 -13.73 12.66 -11.94
C VAL A 78 -14.35 13.05 -10.59
N THR A 79 -15.60 13.51 -10.57
CA THR A 79 -16.33 13.74 -9.31
C THR A 79 -16.46 12.44 -8.51
N PHE A 80 -16.79 11.32 -9.17
CA PHE A 80 -16.85 10.02 -8.53
C PHE A 80 -15.50 9.57 -7.97
N LEU A 81 -14.39 9.89 -8.64
CA LEU A 81 -13.03 9.65 -8.14
C LEU A 81 -12.74 10.47 -6.87
N GLU A 82 -13.16 11.73 -6.81
CA GLU A 82 -13.00 12.58 -5.62
C GLU A 82 -13.77 12.02 -4.41
N ASP A 83 -15.04 11.65 -4.61
CA ASP A 83 -15.84 11.02 -3.56
C ASP A 83 -15.30 9.63 -3.20
N THR A 84 -14.70 8.94 -4.18
CA THR A 84 -13.96 7.70 -3.94
C THR A 84 -12.80 7.90 -2.98
N PHE A 85 -12.01 8.93 -3.23
CA PHE A 85 -10.87 9.27 -2.40
C PHE A 85 -11.26 9.79 -1.00
N LYS A 86 -12.31 10.61 -0.87
CA LYS A 86 -12.81 11.06 0.45
C LYS A 86 -13.16 9.89 1.36
N ASN A 87 -13.92 8.92 0.83
CA ASN A 87 -14.28 7.73 1.59
C ASN A 87 -13.05 6.87 1.90
N LEU A 88 -12.12 6.73 0.95
CA LEU A 88 -10.86 6.03 1.17
C LEU A 88 -10.04 6.67 2.31
N SER A 89 -9.95 8.00 2.33
CA SER A 89 -9.25 8.78 3.35
C SER A 89 -9.88 8.58 4.73
N TRP A 90 -11.21 8.63 4.84
CA TRP A 90 -11.91 8.35 6.09
C TRP A 90 -11.67 6.91 6.59
N MET A 91 -11.70 5.92 5.70
CA MET A 91 -11.41 4.53 6.05
C MET A 91 -9.95 4.32 6.48
N LEU A 92 -9.03 5.04 5.86
CA LEU A 92 -7.61 5.05 6.22
C LEU A 92 -7.39 5.61 7.63
N GLN A 93 -8.07 6.71 7.96
CA GLN A 93 -8.05 7.29 9.32
C GLN A 93 -8.65 6.31 10.33
N LYS A 94 -9.80 5.71 10.03
CA LYS A 94 -10.42 4.69 10.89
C LYS A 94 -9.50 3.49 11.11
N PHE A 95 -8.88 2.99 10.04
CA PHE A 95 -7.90 1.90 10.12
C PHE A 95 -6.71 2.26 11.02
N GLN A 96 -6.21 3.50 10.93
CA GLN A 96 -5.13 3.98 11.79
C GLN A 96 -5.55 4.06 13.27
N CYS A 97 -6.75 4.57 13.55
CA CYS A 97 -7.25 4.77 14.91
C CYS A 97 -7.66 3.46 15.59
N ASP A 98 -8.33 2.56 14.87
CA ASP A 98 -8.97 1.39 15.48
C ASP A 98 -8.08 0.15 15.34
N THR A 99 -7.65 -0.16 14.09
CA THR A 99 -6.90 -1.38 13.80
C THR A 99 -5.44 -1.23 14.22
N CYS A 100 -4.73 -0.22 13.73
CA CYS A 100 -3.31 -0.04 14.05
C CYS A 100 -3.04 0.26 15.54
N ALA A 101 -4.04 0.78 16.29
CA ALA A 101 -3.90 0.96 17.73
C ALA A 101 -3.97 -0.36 18.50
N THR A 102 -4.67 -1.36 17.96
CA THR A 102 -4.86 -2.68 18.57
C THR A 102 -3.65 -3.59 18.32
N PHE A 103 -3.01 -3.48 17.14
CA PHE A 103 -1.86 -4.32 16.78
C PHE A 103 -0.54 -3.59 17.05
N ASN A 104 0.33 -4.22 17.86
CA ASN A 104 1.69 -3.72 18.06
C ASN A 104 2.59 -4.19 16.92
N THR A 105 2.79 -3.32 15.95
CA THR A 105 3.60 -3.62 14.77
C THR A 105 5.06 -3.23 14.95
N MET A 106 5.93 -4.09 14.43
CA MET A 106 7.37 -3.94 14.49
C MET A 106 7.93 -3.77 13.09
N GLU A 107 9.07 -3.09 13.01
CA GLU A 107 9.85 -3.00 11.77
C GLU A 107 10.11 -4.38 11.18
N LEU A 108 9.89 -4.51 9.88
CA LEU A 108 10.30 -5.67 9.11
C LEU A 108 11.84 -5.84 9.18
N PRO A 109 12.38 -7.07 9.11
CA PRO A 109 13.82 -7.32 9.14
C PRO A 109 14.62 -6.50 8.11
N LYS A 110 14.01 -6.23 6.96
CA LYS A 110 14.58 -5.38 5.90
C LYS A 110 14.68 -3.91 6.31
N GLU A 111 13.65 -3.37 6.96
CA GLU A 111 13.62 -1.97 7.42
C GLU A 111 14.66 -1.75 8.51
N LYS A 112 14.76 -2.69 9.44
CA LYS A 112 15.81 -2.73 10.46
C LYS A 112 17.21 -2.78 9.82
N THR A 113 17.44 -3.66 8.86
CA THR A 113 18.74 -3.75 8.15
C THR A 113 19.05 -2.44 7.40
N ALA A 114 18.07 -1.84 6.73
CA ALA A 114 18.24 -0.57 6.03
C ALA A 114 18.56 0.58 7.00
N ARG A 115 17.89 0.62 8.15
CA ARG A 115 18.15 1.57 9.23
C ARG A 115 19.58 1.42 9.75
N GLN A 116 20.02 0.20 10.05
CA GLN A 116 21.38 -0.09 10.52
C GLN A 116 22.44 0.37 9.52
N ARG A 117 22.22 0.14 8.21
CA ARG A 117 23.14 0.62 7.16
C ARG A 117 23.25 2.14 7.13
N ARG A 118 22.13 2.87 7.29
CA ARG A 118 22.14 4.34 7.34
C ARG A 118 22.89 4.87 8.58
N PHE A 119 22.68 4.24 9.73
CA PHE A 119 23.44 4.58 10.95
C PHE A 119 24.94 4.34 10.75
N ALA A 120 25.35 3.21 10.16
CA ALA A 120 26.75 2.91 9.89
C ALA A 120 27.40 3.88 8.87
N GLN A 121 26.61 4.47 7.97
CA GLN A 121 27.11 5.47 7.01
C GLN A 121 27.21 6.88 7.62
N GLN A 122 26.40 7.20 8.62
CA GLN A 122 26.37 8.53 9.27
C GLN A 122 27.31 8.61 10.48
N SER A 123 27.55 7.49 11.14
CA SER A 123 28.46 7.38 12.28
C SER A 123 29.72 6.68 11.83
N GLY A 124 30.79 7.44 11.52
CA GLY A 124 32.11 6.88 11.20
C GLY A 124 32.81 6.15 12.36
N THR A 125 32.05 5.63 13.32
CA THR A 125 32.55 4.98 14.53
C THR A 125 31.59 3.87 14.96
N ASN A 126 32.16 2.68 15.18
CA ASN A 126 31.48 1.46 15.63
C ASN A 126 30.89 1.61 17.04
N VAL A 127 29.83 2.40 17.20
CA VAL A 127 29.01 2.34 18.42
C VAL A 127 27.80 1.47 18.11
N THR A 128 28.01 0.15 18.16
CA THR A 128 26.94 -0.85 18.21
C THR A 128 26.24 -0.74 19.57
N SER A 129 25.42 0.30 19.71
CA SER A 129 24.47 0.41 20.82
C SER A 129 23.52 -0.79 20.71
N ALA A 130 23.34 -1.55 21.79
CA ALA A 130 22.46 -2.72 21.82
C ALA A 130 21.02 -2.39 21.34
N ASP A 131 20.59 -1.14 21.50
CA ASP A 131 19.30 -0.60 21.03
C ASP A 131 19.17 -0.53 19.50
N SER A 132 20.28 -0.44 18.75
CA SER A 132 20.28 -0.48 17.28
C SER A 132 19.96 -1.87 16.72
N SER A 133 20.10 -2.90 17.55
CA SER A 133 19.91 -4.31 17.19
C SER A 133 18.46 -4.79 17.37
N ARG A 134 17.58 -4.05 18.05
CA ARG A 134 16.18 -4.48 18.23
C ARG A 134 15.29 -3.94 17.11
N PRO A 135 14.30 -4.74 16.62
CA PRO A 135 13.21 -4.19 15.82
C PRO A 135 12.51 -3.08 16.61
N ARG A 136 12.23 -1.94 15.99
CA ARG A 136 11.49 -0.85 16.62
C ARG A 136 10.01 -0.99 16.31
N ALA A 137 9.17 -0.52 17.23
CA ALA A 137 7.74 -0.40 16.96
C ALA A 137 7.53 0.59 15.80
N LYS A 138 6.64 0.23 14.86
CA LYS A 138 6.39 1.03 13.66
C LYS A 138 4.90 1.25 13.47
N LYS A 139 4.46 2.46 13.77
CA LYS A 139 3.07 2.85 13.55
C LYS A 139 2.82 3.24 12.09
N PHE A 140 1.61 2.96 11.63
CA PHE A 140 1.12 3.44 10.36
C PHE A 140 1.05 4.97 10.35
N ASN A 141 1.55 5.60 9.27
CA ASN A 141 1.63 7.05 9.13
C ASN A 141 0.90 7.52 7.86
N LEU A 142 -0.20 8.25 8.05
CA LEU A 142 -0.99 8.87 6.98
C LEU A 142 -0.41 10.19 6.45
N ASN A 143 0.47 10.84 7.21
CA ASN A 143 1.08 12.12 6.83
C ASN A 143 2.31 11.89 5.95
N THR A 144 2.13 11.13 4.87
CA THR A 144 3.16 10.93 3.86
C THR A 144 2.74 11.59 2.56
N TYR A 145 3.72 12.13 1.83
CA TYR A 145 3.51 12.74 0.52
C TYR A 145 2.61 11.90 -0.41
N LYS A 146 2.71 10.58 -0.33
CA LYS A 146 1.94 9.64 -1.16
C LYS A 146 0.42 9.82 -1.00
N PHE A 147 -0.07 9.96 0.23
CA PHE A 147 -1.51 10.16 0.46
C PHE A 147 -1.98 11.54 0.02
N HIS A 148 -1.12 12.56 0.13
CA HIS A 148 -1.43 13.90 -0.37
C HIS A 148 -1.54 13.91 -1.90
N VAL A 149 -0.60 13.27 -2.60
CA VAL A 149 -0.65 13.16 -4.07
C VAL A 149 -1.87 12.38 -4.54
N MET A 150 -2.33 11.36 -3.79
CA MET A 150 -3.56 10.63 -4.13
C MET A 150 -4.78 11.55 -4.26
N ALA A 151 -4.86 12.59 -3.43
CA ALA A 151 -5.93 13.59 -3.50
C ALA A 151 -5.84 14.45 -4.77
N ASP A 152 -4.61 14.71 -5.22
CA ASP A 152 -4.35 15.58 -6.36
C ASP A 152 -4.61 14.91 -7.72
N TYR A 153 -4.76 13.58 -7.79
CA TYR A 153 -5.05 12.89 -9.07
C TYR A 153 -6.30 13.41 -9.75
N ALA A 154 -7.39 13.65 -9.02
CA ALA A 154 -8.61 14.18 -9.61
C ALA A 154 -8.39 15.56 -10.23
N ARG A 155 -7.64 16.43 -9.53
CA ARG A 155 -7.26 17.76 -10.05
C ARG A 155 -6.38 17.62 -11.29
N SER A 156 -5.35 16.77 -11.24
CA SER A 156 -4.46 16.51 -12.37
C SER A 156 -5.21 16.00 -13.59
N ILE A 157 -6.18 15.10 -13.39
CA ILE A 157 -7.00 14.57 -14.48
C ILE A 157 -7.86 15.66 -15.13
N ARG A 158 -8.38 16.62 -14.36
CA ARG A 158 -9.16 17.75 -14.91
C ARG A 158 -8.32 18.67 -15.79
N PHE A 159 -7.08 18.94 -15.38
CA PHE A 159 -6.22 19.91 -16.07
C PHE A 159 -5.43 19.30 -17.22
N PHE A 160 -4.98 18.06 -17.08
CA PHE A 160 -4.01 17.44 -18.01
C PHE A 160 -4.56 16.21 -18.73
N GLY A 161 -5.76 15.74 -18.39
CA GLY A 161 -6.34 14.53 -18.97
C GLY A 161 -5.82 13.24 -18.30
N THR A 162 -5.85 12.14 -19.02
CA THR A 162 -5.62 10.81 -18.44
C THR A 162 -4.16 10.60 -18.03
N THR A 163 -3.95 9.90 -16.92
CA THR A 163 -2.60 9.58 -16.42
C THR A 163 -2.03 8.28 -17.02
N ASP A 164 -2.32 7.96 -18.28
CA ASP A 164 -1.90 6.71 -18.95
C ASP A 164 -0.36 6.51 -18.88
N SER A 165 0.39 7.60 -18.97
CA SER A 165 1.86 7.58 -18.99
C SER A 165 2.54 7.75 -17.61
N PHE A 166 1.78 7.98 -16.53
CA PHE A 166 2.33 8.11 -15.18
C PHE A 166 2.00 6.88 -14.36
N THR A 167 3.04 6.17 -13.91
CA THR A 167 2.84 4.94 -13.14
C THR A 167 2.13 5.27 -11.81
N THR A 168 0.96 4.68 -11.56
CA THR A 168 0.27 4.68 -10.26
C THR A 168 1.02 3.84 -9.20
N GLN A 169 2.25 3.42 -9.51
CA GLN A 169 3.12 2.56 -8.71
C GLN A 169 3.26 3.04 -7.26
N MET A 170 3.26 4.35 -7.03
CA MET A 170 3.38 4.94 -5.69
C MET A 170 2.21 4.57 -4.77
N VAL A 171 1.02 4.36 -5.32
CA VAL A 171 -0.20 4.16 -4.55
C VAL A 171 -0.41 2.68 -4.23
N CYS A 172 -0.21 1.78 -5.21
CA CYS A 172 -0.27 0.34 -4.97
C CYS A 172 0.84 -0.13 -4.01
N MET A 173 2.04 0.46 -4.06
CA MET A 173 3.09 0.19 -3.08
C MET A 173 2.62 0.39 -1.64
N HIS A 174 1.79 1.40 -1.39
CA HIS A 174 1.49 1.79 -0.02
C HIS A 174 0.31 1.05 0.58
N CYS A 175 -0.76 0.77 -0.17
CA CYS A 175 -1.88 -0.06 0.34
C CYS A 175 -1.41 -1.39 0.96
N ILE A 176 -0.50 -2.08 0.28
CA ILE A 176 0.04 -3.37 0.71
C ILE A 176 1.08 -3.20 1.82
N SER A 177 1.99 -2.22 1.71
CA SER A 177 2.93 -1.91 2.80
C SER A 177 2.22 -1.41 4.07
N THR A 178 1.09 -0.73 3.94
CA THR A 178 0.26 -0.24 5.03
C THR A 178 -0.32 -1.42 5.79
N ILE A 179 -0.86 -2.43 5.10
CA ILE A 179 -1.46 -3.59 5.76
C ILE A 179 -0.39 -4.60 6.25
N TYR A 180 0.78 -4.67 5.61
CA TYR A 180 1.88 -5.54 6.06
C TYR A 180 2.75 -4.95 7.17
N ALA A 181 2.74 -3.63 7.37
CA ALA A 181 3.45 -2.93 8.45
C ALA A 181 2.53 -2.47 9.59
N SER A 182 1.23 -2.77 9.49
CA SER A 182 0.19 -2.64 10.52
C SER A 182 -0.30 -4.02 10.96
#